data_AF-A0A369JFB0-F1
#
_entry.id   AF-A0A369JFB0-F1
#
_cell.length_a   1.000
_cell.length_b   1.000
_cell.length_c   1.000
_cell.angle_alpha   90.00
_cell.angle_beta   90.00
_cell.angle_gamma   90.00
#
_symmetry.space_group_name_H-M   'P 1'
#
loop_
_entity.id
_entity.type
_entity.pdbx_description
1 polymer ?
#
loop_
_entity_poly.entity_id
_entity_poly.type
_entity_poly.pdbx_seq_one_letter_code
_entity_poly.pdbx_strand_id
1 'polypeptide(L)'
;DFDTESRIDDHKSCGGASGVDEREISIQLSVVYVQLKPSTEETNFEFRQPSHRRQQRRAVTTAPYTTTTIDRLSTPQASYFQAIMSAAVAVPQHKLLESPNSRSIEVFDWFITASTNPISNAPDCDALQASLGLPLPEMTFGSNYLTLEHRPSGWKYSFNTSSALKAVKNGELGEGDGGVKVGYADKWLESRTGSSSLLPMPKTVPTKPYDWTYTTVYTGHDDVETLDSGLAPSWIPGDPEDQSHAIPLAELTRPDPILFYAEIPLFEDELHDNGSSNLLVRIRVMPTCIFILARFTLRVDNVLFRTHDTRIYHSFASKPPLIVRETSGWEAPYDRVRRQLPKRDDLTPLTDPMFIAKVLTGLPSQVSQKEGANTRWRGLGTKSEVIVLS
;
A
#
# COMPACT_ATOMS: atom_id res chain seq x y z
N ASP A 1 -59.13 -38.59 15.49
CA ASP A 1 -59.54 -37.29 16.08
C ASP A 1 -58.57 -36.27 15.49
N PHE A 2 -58.79 -35.71 14.29
CA PHE A 2 -60.03 -35.11 13.76
C PHE A 2 -60.57 -34.03 14.70
N ASP A 3 -60.13 -32.80 14.49
CA ASP A 3 -60.95 -31.68 14.00
C ASP A 3 -60.01 -30.54 13.54
N THR A 4 -60.07 -30.01 12.30
CA THR A 4 -61.08 -29.10 11.69
C THR A 4 -61.12 -27.72 12.41
N GLU A 5 -61.26 -26.57 11.74
CA GLU A 5 -61.52 -26.26 10.32
C GLU A 5 -61.17 -24.78 9.99
N SER A 6 -60.90 -24.48 8.70
CA SER A 6 -61.36 -23.24 8.02
C SER A 6 -60.68 -21.87 8.38
N ARG A 7 -60.60 -20.84 7.51
CA ARG A 7 -60.99 -20.66 6.09
C ARG A 7 -60.43 -19.34 5.50
N ILE A 8 -60.20 -19.30 4.17
CA ILE A 8 -60.45 -18.20 3.19
C ILE A 8 -59.77 -16.84 3.48
N ASP A 9 -58.72 -16.46 2.71
CA ASP A 9 -58.75 -15.81 1.38
C ASP A 9 -59.28 -14.36 1.42
N ASP A 10 -58.52 -13.39 0.89
CA ASP A 10 -58.86 -12.82 -0.43
C ASP A 10 -57.77 -11.96 -1.08
N HIS A 11 -57.84 -11.84 -2.40
CA HIS A 11 -56.91 -11.07 -3.24
C HIS A 11 -57.05 -9.54 -3.09
N LYS A 12 -55.94 -8.81 -3.35
CA LYS A 12 -56.00 -7.69 -4.32
C LYS A 12 -54.65 -7.33 -4.96
N SER A 13 -54.62 -7.42 -6.28
CA SER A 13 -53.63 -6.79 -7.14
C SER A 13 -54.09 -5.38 -7.53
N CYS A 14 -53.17 -4.41 -7.54
CA CYS A 14 -53.28 -3.18 -8.33
C CYS A 14 -51.89 -2.79 -8.81
N GLY A 15 -51.66 -2.85 -10.13
CA GLY A 15 -50.49 -2.24 -10.77
C GLY A 15 -50.71 -0.76 -11.08
N GLY A 16 -49.63 -0.02 -11.28
CA GLY A 16 -49.63 1.37 -11.72
C GLY A 16 -48.20 1.82 -12.06
N ALA A 17 -47.93 2.05 -13.34
CA ALA A 17 -46.61 2.40 -13.86
C ALA A 17 -46.50 3.91 -14.15
N SER A 18 -45.30 4.51 -14.02
CA SER A 18 -44.75 5.55 -14.93
C SER A 18 -43.48 6.23 -14.37
N GLY A 19 -42.54 6.61 -15.25
CA GLY A 19 -41.33 7.40 -14.93
C GLY A 19 -40.17 6.53 -14.42
N VAL A 20 -39.07 6.27 -15.15
CA VAL A 20 -38.25 7.11 -16.04
C VAL A 20 -37.72 8.36 -15.34
N ASP A 21 -36.53 8.24 -14.75
CA ASP A 21 -35.50 9.27 -14.83
C ASP A 21 -34.13 8.57 -14.85
N GLU A 22 -33.50 8.53 -16.03
CA GLU A 22 -32.14 8.01 -16.21
C GLU A 22 -31.15 9.05 -15.67
N ARG A 23 -30.25 8.66 -14.76
CA ARG A 23 -29.08 9.48 -14.41
C ARG A 23 -27.82 8.65 -14.40
N GLU A 24 -27.16 8.65 -15.56
CA GLU A 24 -25.77 8.23 -15.70
C GLU A 24 -24.89 8.98 -14.69
N ILE A 25 -24.12 8.25 -13.89
CA ILE A 25 -22.98 8.83 -13.16
C ILE A 25 -21.73 8.54 -13.97
N SER A 26 -21.44 9.45 -14.90
CA SER A 26 -20.18 9.46 -15.66
C SER A 26 -19.03 9.92 -14.75
N ILE A 27 -18.14 9.00 -14.36
CA ILE A 27 -16.91 9.33 -13.66
C ILE A 27 -15.83 9.64 -14.70
N GLN A 28 -15.63 10.92 -15.02
CA GLN A 28 -14.52 11.36 -15.87
C GLN A 28 -13.16 11.24 -15.14
N LEU A 29 -12.34 10.29 -15.58
CA LEU A 29 -10.92 10.25 -15.25
C LEU A 29 -10.19 11.47 -15.85
N SER A 30 -9.99 12.50 -15.01
CA SER A 30 -9.22 13.69 -15.36
C SER A 30 -7.72 13.45 -15.16
N VAL A 31 -7.06 12.93 -16.20
CA VAL A 31 -5.59 12.77 -16.21
C VAL A 31 -4.92 14.13 -16.50
N VAL A 32 -4.42 14.79 -15.47
CA VAL A 32 -3.66 16.05 -15.62
C VAL A 32 -2.20 15.75 -15.98
N TYR A 33 -1.88 15.82 -17.27
CA TYR A 33 -0.49 15.86 -17.75
C TYR A 33 0.11 17.25 -17.50
N VAL A 34 1.07 17.37 -16.57
CA VAL A 34 1.89 18.58 -16.42
C VAL A 34 3.05 18.51 -17.40
N GLN A 35 2.85 19.10 -18.58
CA GLN A 35 3.85 19.13 -19.64
C GLN A 35 4.69 20.42 -19.54
N LEU A 36 5.89 20.30 -18.96
CA LEU A 36 6.84 21.42 -18.85
C LEU A 36 7.31 21.88 -20.23
N LYS A 37 6.94 23.10 -20.62
CA LYS A 37 7.59 23.86 -21.70
C LYS A 37 8.49 24.95 -21.11
N PRO A 38 9.74 25.12 -21.57
CA PRO A 38 10.56 26.26 -21.18
C PRO A 38 10.11 27.53 -21.91
N SER A 39 9.82 28.59 -21.17
CA SER A 39 9.53 29.92 -21.70
C SER A 39 10.81 30.76 -21.80
N THR A 40 11.26 31.04 -23.01
CA THR A 40 12.28 32.07 -23.28
C THR A 40 11.59 33.39 -23.60
N GLU A 41 11.60 34.34 -22.66
CA GLU A 41 11.31 35.75 -22.93
C GLU A 41 12.44 36.64 -22.42
N GLU A 42 13.19 37.20 -23.36
CA GLU A 42 14.17 38.25 -23.10
C GLU A 42 13.43 39.56 -22.79
N THR A 43 13.54 40.06 -21.57
CA THR A 43 13.03 41.39 -21.21
C THR A 43 14.18 42.39 -21.12
N ASN A 44 14.34 43.20 -22.17
CA ASN A 44 15.22 44.36 -22.17
C ASN A 44 14.77 45.35 -21.10
N PHE A 45 15.63 45.67 -20.12
CA PHE A 45 15.43 46.78 -19.20
C PHE A 45 16.50 47.86 -19.39
N GLU A 46 16.02 49.06 -19.72
CA GLU A 46 16.80 50.21 -20.16
C GLU A 46 17.42 50.95 -18.98
N PHE A 47 18.74 51.14 -18.99
CA PHE A 47 19.48 51.78 -17.90
C PHE A 47 19.38 53.32 -17.96
N ARG A 48 18.84 53.96 -16.91
CA ARG A 48 19.01 55.42 -16.67
C ARG A 48 20.00 55.68 -15.52
N GLN A 49 21.05 56.47 -15.79
CA GLN A 49 21.87 57.14 -14.76
C GLN A 49 21.40 58.59 -14.54
N PRO A 50 21.57 59.18 -13.33
CA PRO A 50 22.74 60.02 -12.97
C PRO A 50 23.22 59.85 -11.49
N SER A 51 24.30 60.43 -10.95
CA SER A 51 25.51 61.11 -11.50
C SER A 51 26.61 61.29 -10.43
N HIS A 52 27.88 61.35 -10.86
CA HIS A 52 29.05 62.02 -10.26
C HIS A 52 29.34 62.02 -8.72
N ARG A 53 30.52 61.47 -8.37
CA ARG A 53 31.61 62.29 -7.76
C ARG A 53 33.00 61.76 -8.16
N ARG A 54 34.08 62.50 -7.85
CA ARG A 54 35.34 62.58 -8.63
C ARG A 54 36.57 62.62 -7.73
N GLN A 55 37.62 61.84 -8.03
CA GLN A 55 39.06 62.16 -7.81
C GLN A 55 39.98 61.11 -8.50
N GLN A 56 40.74 61.51 -9.54
CA GLN A 56 42.22 61.65 -9.58
C GLN A 56 43.00 60.30 -9.70
N ARG A 57 43.42 59.84 -10.90
CA ARG A 57 44.72 60.11 -11.62
C ARG A 57 45.97 59.65 -10.82
N ARG A 58 46.96 58.92 -11.37
CA ARG A 58 47.58 59.05 -12.72
C ARG A 58 48.54 57.88 -13.09
N ALA A 59 48.56 57.45 -14.37
CA ALA A 59 49.66 56.77 -15.15
C ALA A 59 50.27 55.44 -14.60
N VAL A 60 50.85 54.50 -15.39
CA VAL A 60 51.71 54.59 -16.61
C VAL A 60 51.44 53.43 -17.60
N THR A 61 51.75 53.67 -18.88
CA THR A 61 51.66 52.75 -20.03
C THR A 61 52.98 52.01 -20.30
N THR A 62 52.94 50.69 -20.62
CA THR A 62 53.63 50.03 -21.76
C THR A 62 53.31 48.52 -21.83
N ALA A 63 53.21 47.97 -23.05
CA ALA A 63 53.00 46.55 -23.37
C ALA A 63 54.30 45.94 -23.96
N PRO A 64 54.31 44.79 -24.67
CA PRO A 64 53.43 43.59 -24.66
C PRO A 64 54.23 42.28 -24.46
N TYR A 65 53.60 41.14 -24.16
CA TYR A 65 54.21 39.81 -24.46
C TYR A 65 53.19 38.73 -24.87
N THR A 66 53.71 37.75 -25.60
CA THR A 66 53.05 36.78 -26.49
C THR A 66 52.30 35.64 -25.80
N THR A 67 51.23 35.19 -26.46
CA THR A 67 50.51 33.95 -26.19
C THR A 67 51.37 32.72 -26.46
N THR A 68 51.36 31.75 -25.53
CA THR A 68 51.78 30.36 -25.79
C THR A 68 50.66 29.41 -25.35
N THR A 69 50.18 28.61 -26.29
CA THR A 69 49.16 27.57 -26.08
C THR A 69 49.73 26.43 -25.24
N ILE A 70 48.92 25.87 -24.32
CA ILE A 70 49.16 24.57 -23.70
C ILE A 70 47.98 23.65 -24.02
N ASP A 71 48.27 22.55 -24.73
CA ASP A 71 47.31 21.50 -25.01
C ASP A 71 46.74 20.89 -23.71
N ARG A 72 45.42 20.74 -23.66
CA ARG A 72 44.76 19.90 -22.66
C ARG A 72 44.53 18.51 -23.23
N LEU A 73 45.33 17.56 -22.75
CA LEU A 73 45.09 16.13 -22.95
C LEU A 73 43.67 15.75 -22.50
N SER A 74 42.92 15.08 -23.37
CA SER A 74 41.56 14.61 -23.11
C SER A 74 41.57 13.32 -22.28
N THR A 75 41.06 13.37 -21.05
CA THR A 75 40.95 12.19 -20.18
C THR A 75 39.75 11.31 -20.57
N PRO A 76 39.93 10.00 -20.88
CA PRO A 76 38.85 9.14 -21.38
C PRO A 76 37.93 8.52 -20.30
N GLN A 77 37.88 9.09 -19.08
CA GLN A 77 37.13 8.52 -17.96
C GLN A 77 35.65 8.94 -17.90
N ALA A 78 35.27 10.06 -18.51
CA ALA A 78 33.89 10.55 -18.47
C ALA A 78 32.90 9.71 -19.31
N SER A 79 33.36 9.13 -20.42
CA SER A 79 32.51 8.29 -21.29
C SER A 79 32.14 6.95 -20.66
N TYR A 80 32.99 6.40 -19.78
CA TYR A 80 32.76 5.07 -19.20
C TYR A 80 31.62 5.09 -18.16
N PHE A 81 31.60 6.10 -17.27
CA PHE A 81 30.49 6.27 -16.32
C PHE A 81 29.16 6.60 -17.02
N GLN A 82 29.20 7.38 -18.11
CA GLN A 82 28.00 7.75 -18.85
C GLN A 82 27.43 6.59 -19.69
N ALA A 83 28.27 5.65 -20.14
CA ALA A 83 27.84 4.41 -20.78
C ALA A 83 27.12 3.45 -19.80
N ILE A 84 27.57 3.38 -18.54
CA ILE A 84 26.95 2.52 -17.51
C ILE A 84 25.57 3.07 -17.08
N MET A 85 25.36 4.39 -17.11
CA MET A 85 24.12 5.05 -16.69
C MET A 85 23.01 5.10 -17.75
N SER A 86 23.22 4.55 -18.97
CA SER A 86 22.28 4.67 -20.10
C SER A 86 22.07 3.39 -20.91
N ALA A 87 22.48 2.23 -20.39
CA ALA A 87 22.07 0.95 -20.94
C ALA A 87 20.59 0.71 -20.62
N ALA A 88 19.69 1.02 -21.55
CA ALA A 88 18.29 0.62 -21.47
C ALA A 88 18.23 -0.90 -21.28
N VAL A 89 17.62 -1.36 -20.19
CA VAL A 89 17.60 -2.80 -19.87
C VAL A 89 16.87 -3.53 -20.99
N ALA A 90 17.52 -4.55 -21.55
CA ALA A 90 16.91 -5.39 -22.57
C ALA A 90 15.63 -6.03 -22.01
N VAL A 91 14.50 -5.76 -22.65
CA VAL A 91 13.21 -6.33 -22.24
C VAL A 91 13.26 -7.85 -22.51
N PRO A 92 13.09 -8.71 -21.49
CA PRO A 92 13.10 -10.14 -21.68
C PRO A 92 11.88 -10.60 -22.48
N GLN A 93 12.02 -11.75 -23.15
CA GLN A 93 10.88 -12.42 -23.75
C GLN A 93 9.91 -12.81 -22.64
N HIS A 94 8.66 -12.36 -22.78
CA HIS A 94 7.57 -12.64 -21.85
C HIS A 94 6.29 -12.86 -22.66
N LYS A 95 5.31 -13.53 -22.04
CA LYS A 95 4.01 -13.80 -22.62
C LYS A 95 2.93 -13.32 -21.67
N LEU A 96 2.07 -12.43 -22.17
CA LEU A 96 0.87 -11.99 -21.46
C LEU A 96 -0.31 -12.89 -21.86
N LEU A 97 -1.10 -13.28 -20.86
CA LEU A 97 -2.37 -13.98 -21.04
C LEU A 97 -3.46 -13.15 -20.36
N GLU A 98 -4.54 -12.86 -21.07
CA GLU A 98 -5.66 -12.10 -20.52
C GLU A 98 -6.95 -12.92 -20.67
N SER A 99 -7.72 -12.94 -19.59
CA SER A 99 -9.04 -13.55 -19.44
C SER A 99 -9.96 -12.54 -18.74
N PRO A 100 -11.29 -12.65 -18.81
CA PRO A 100 -12.20 -11.56 -18.43
C PRO A 100 -11.94 -10.93 -17.05
N ASN A 101 -11.60 -11.75 -16.06
CA ASN A 101 -11.31 -11.31 -14.69
C ASN A 101 -9.89 -11.66 -14.21
N SER A 102 -9.00 -12.12 -15.11
CA SER A 102 -7.67 -12.60 -14.73
C SER A 102 -6.62 -12.30 -15.79
N ARG A 103 -5.45 -11.84 -15.34
CA ARG A 103 -4.31 -11.49 -16.19
C ARG A 103 -3.09 -12.20 -15.65
N SER A 104 -2.34 -12.85 -16.53
CA SER A 104 -1.12 -13.57 -16.19
C SER A 104 0.06 -13.12 -17.04
N ILE A 105 1.26 -13.20 -16.46
CA ILE A 105 2.53 -13.05 -17.18
C ILE A 105 3.38 -14.31 -16.95
N GLU A 106 3.94 -14.81 -18.05
CA GLU A 106 5.01 -15.79 -18.06
C GLU A 106 6.31 -15.07 -18.46
N VAL A 107 7.32 -15.09 -17.60
CA VAL A 107 8.61 -14.43 -17.80
C VAL A 107 9.72 -15.19 -17.08
N PHE A 108 10.79 -15.52 -17.79
CA PHE A 108 11.81 -16.47 -17.32
C PHE A 108 11.16 -17.76 -16.77
N ASP A 109 11.51 -18.14 -15.55
CA ASP A 109 11.03 -19.33 -14.84
C ASP A 109 9.73 -19.10 -14.05
N TRP A 110 9.13 -17.91 -14.17
CA TRP A 110 7.98 -17.47 -13.38
C TRP A 110 6.67 -17.45 -14.17
N PHE A 111 5.62 -17.99 -13.55
CA PHE A 111 4.25 -17.83 -13.99
C PHE A 111 3.45 -17.10 -12.89
N ILE A 112 2.97 -15.90 -13.21
CA ILE A 112 2.30 -15.01 -12.26
C ILE A 112 0.88 -14.79 -12.74
N THR A 113 -0.11 -14.94 -11.85
CA THR A 113 -1.53 -14.74 -12.17
C THR A 113 -2.18 -13.80 -11.16
N ALA A 114 -2.80 -12.73 -11.64
CA ALA A 114 -3.63 -11.83 -10.86
C ALA A 114 -5.10 -12.00 -11.27
N SER A 115 -5.98 -12.11 -10.29
CA SER A 115 -7.43 -12.29 -10.46
C SER A 115 -8.16 -11.15 -9.75
N THR A 116 -8.94 -10.38 -10.52
CA THR A 116 -9.68 -9.20 -10.07
C THR A 116 -11.14 -9.32 -10.52
N ASN A 117 -12.01 -9.60 -9.57
CA ASN A 117 -13.45 -9.82 -9.70
C ASN A 117 -14.20 -8.74 -8.91
N PRO A 118 -15.51 -8.59 -9.14
CA PRO A 118 -16.39 -7.79 -8.29
C PRO A 118 -16.44 -8.28 -6.83
N ILE A 119 -17.10 -7.50 -5.98
CA ILE A 119 -17.46 -7.90 -4.60
C ILE A 119 -18.24 -9.21 -4.65
N SER A 120 -17.99 -10.10 -3.69
CA SER A 120 -18.66 -11.40 -3.59
C SER A 120 -20.18 -11.25 -3.44
N ASN A 121 -20.93 -12.19 -4.02
CA ASN A 121 -22.38 -12.26 -3.84
C ASN A 121 -22.73 -12.78 -2.43
N ALA A 122 -24.00 -12.62 -2.02
CA ALA A 122 -24.45 -13.05 -0.70
C ALA A 122 -24.17 -14.53 -0.38
N PRO A 123 -24.47 -15.52 -1.25
CA PRO A 123 -24.07 -16.92 -1.03
C PRO A 123 -22.58 -17.15 -0.76
N ASP A 124 -21.69 -16.51 -1.54
CA ASP A 124 -20.24 -16.62 -1.34
C ASP A 124 -19.79 -15.97 -0.02
N CYS A 125 -20.39 -14.83 0.34
CA CYS A 125 -20.18 -14.18 1.62
C CYS A 125 -20.68 -15.03 2.79
N ASP A 126 -21.86 -15.63 2.71
CA ASP A 126 -22.41 -16.51 3.76
C ASP A 126 -21.52 -17.73 3.98
N ALA A 127 -21.04 -18.36 2.90
CA ALA A 127 -20.11 -19.50 2.95
C ALA A 127 -18.75 -19.11 3.56
N LEU A 128 -18.20 -17.95 3.17
CA LEU A 128 -16.95 -17.44 3.72
C LEU A 128 -17.10 -17.08 5.20
N GLN A 129 -18.17 -16.36 5.58
CA GLN A 129 -18.49 -16.02 6.96
C GLN A 129 -18.63 -17.27 7.84
N ALA A 130 -19.33 -18.30 7.36
CA ALA A 130 -19.46 -19.58 8.05
C ALA A 130 -18.10 -20.29 8.24
N SER A 131 -17.18 -20.17 7.28
CA SER A 131 -15.84 -20.76 7.37
C SER A 131 -14.89 -20.02 8.32
N LEU A 132 -15.07 -18.70 8.48
CA LEU A 132 -14.21 -17.84 9.30
C LEU A 132 -14.73 -17.62 10.72
N GLY A 133 -16.05 -17.73 10.93
CA GLY A 133 -16.71 -17.46 12.20
C GLY A 133 -16.66 -15.99 12.63
N LEU A 134 -16.42 -15.06 11.70
CA LEU A 134 -16.36 -13.61 11.93
C LEU A 134 -17.18 -12.88 10.87
N PRO A 135 -17.89 -11.78 11.22
CA PRO A 135 -18.68 -11.03 10.24
C PRO A 135 -17.74 -10.37 9.22
N LEU A 136 -18.10 -10.42 7.94
CA LEU A 136 -17.22 -9.97 6.88
C LEU A 136 -17.19 -8.44 6.71
N PRO A 137 -16.09 -7.89 6.16
CA PRO A 137 -16.05 -6.53 5.62
C PRO A 137 -17.15 -6.27 4.59
N GLU A 138 -17.69 -5.04 4.58
CA GLU A 138 -18.73 -4.59 3.65
C GLU A 138 -18.40 -4.85 2.18
N MET A 139 -17.14 -4.63 1.77
CA MET A 139 -16.63 -4.90 0.43
C MET A 139 -15.62 -6.04 0.45
N THR A 140 -16.12 -7.27 0.58
CA THR A 140 -15.29 -8.48 0.54
C THR A 140 -15.15 -9.02 -0.89
N PHE A 141 -13.91 -9.10 -1.39
CA PHE A 141 -13.60 -9.62 -2.73
C PHE A 141 -13.13 -11.08 -2.64
N GLY A 142 -14.04 -12.01 -2.34
CA GLY A 142 -13.69 -13.41 -2.02
C GLY A 142 -12.94 -14.17 -3.12
N SER A 143 -13.19 -13.84 -4.40
CA SER A 143 -12.55 -14.47 -5.56
C SER A 143 -11.26 -13.79 -6.03
N ASN A 144 -10.80 -12.75 -5.33
CA ASN A 144 -9.58 -12.02 -5.69
C ASN A 144 -8.34 -12.71 -5.13
N TYR A 145 -7.34 -12.85 -5.99
CA TYR A 145 -6.06 -13.43 -5.61
C TYR A 145 -4.91 -12.97 -6.50
N LEU A 146 -3.70 -13.09 -5.97
CA LEU A 146 -2.44 -13.01 -6.70
C LEU A 146 -1.66 -14.28 -6.39
N THR A 147 -1.27 -15.03 -7.42
CA THR A 147 -0.45 -16.25 -7.28
C THR A 147 0.84 -16.12 -8.08
N LEU A 148 1.95 -16.54 -7.48
CA LEU A 148 3.26 -16.65 -8.10
C LEU A 148 3.68 -18.12 -8.09
N GLU A 149 4.08 -18.65 -9.24
CA GLU A 149 4.61 -20.00 -9.41
C GLU A 149 6.02 -19.90 -10.00
N HIS A 150 7.01 -20.45 -9.29
CA HIS A 150 8.38 -20.63 -9.82
C HIS A 150 8.53 -22.05 -10.35
N ARG A 151 8.37 -22.21 -11.68
CA ARG A 151 8.19 -23.51 -12.35
C ARG A 151 9.29 -24.55 -12.03
N PRO A 152 10.60 -24.22 -11.98
CA PRO A 152 11.65 -25.20 -11.72
C PRO A 152 11.57 -25.83 -10.32
N SER A 153 11.24 -25.02 -9.30
CA SER A 153 11.17 -25.47 -7.90
C SER A 153 9.79 -26.01 -7.49
N GLY A 154 8.75 -25.77 -8.30
CA GLY A 154 7.36 -26.02 -7.93
C GLY A 154 6.78 -25.09 -6.86
N TRP A 155 7.57 -24.18 -6.27
CA TRP A 155 7.12 -23.26 -5.22
C TRP A 155 6.00 -22.34 -5.71
N LYS A 156 4.91 -22.28 -4.93
CA LYS A 156 3.74 -21.44 -5.19
C LYS A 156 3.43 -20.57 -3.98
N TYR A 157 3.24 -19.27 -4.24
CA TYR A 157 2.95 -18.29 -3.21
C TYR A 157 1.75 -17.43 -3.60
N SER A 158 0.77 -17.35 -2.71
CA SER A 158 -0.52 -16.74 -2.99
C SER A 158 -0.89 -15.67 -1.97
N PHE A 159 -1.60 -14.65 -2.43
CA PHE A 159 -2.36 -13.70 -1.63
C PHE A 159 -3.83 -13.89 -1.98
N ASN A 160 -4.70 -14.16 -1.01
CA ASN A 160 -6.15 -14.23 -1.23
C ASN A 160 -6.93 -13.70 -0.02
N THR A 161 -8.20 -13.36 -0.26
CA THR A 161 -9.09 -12.74 0.73
C THR A 161 -9.40 -13.66 1.91
N SER A 162 -9.63 -14.96 1.67
CA SER A 162 -9.94 -15.92 2.73
C SER A 162 -8.80 -16.04 3.74
N SER A 163 -7.56 -16.22 3.28
CA SER A 163 -6.39 -16.33 4.14
C SER A 163 -6.01 -15.00 4.80
N ALA A 164 -6.25 -13.86 4.13
CA ALA A 164 -6.08 -12.54 4.74
C ALA A 164 -7.04 -12.30 5.92
N LEU A 165 -8.30 -12.72 5.79
CA LEU A 165 -9.31 -12.60 6.85
C LEU A 165 -9.13 -13.67 7.96
N LYS A 166 -8.59 -14.85 7.66
CA LYS A 166 -8.17 -15.83 8.70
C LYS A 166 -7.08 -15.29 9.63
N ALA A 167 -6.28 -14.32 9.16
CA ALA A 167 -5.26 -13.66 9.96
C ALA A 167 -5.80 -12.46 10.78
N VAL A 168 -7.09 -12.10 10.65
CA VAL A 168 -7.76 -11.17 11.55
C VAL A 168 -8.08 -11.87 12.87
N LYS A 169 -7.97 -11.15 14.00
CA LYS A 169 -8.27 -11.70 15.31
C LYS A 169 -9.78 -11.97 15.48
N ASN A 170 -10.17 -13.24 15.36
CA ASN A 170 -11.45 -13.74 15.85
C ASN A 170 -11.33 -14.07 17.35
N GLY A 171 -12.32 -13.69 18.16
CA GLY A 171 -12.33 -13.80 19.61
C GLY A 171 -11.89 -12.52 20.36
N GLU A 172 -11.91 -12.58 21.69
CA GLU A 172 -11.59 -11.44 22.55
C GLU A 172 -10.17 -10.89 22.27
N LEU A 173 -10.10 -9.57 22.12
CA LEU A 173 -8.88 -8.81 21.89
C LEU A 173 -8.02 -8.80 23.17
N GLY A 174 -6.88 -9.48 23.12
CA GLY A 174 -5.91 -9.55 24.20
C GLY A 174 -4.85 -8.45 24.14
N GLU A 175 -3.93 -8.45 25.12
CA GLU A 175 -2.76 -7.58 25.03
C GLU A 175 -1.91 -7.94 23.81
N GLY A 176 -1.66 -6.94 22.97
CA GLY A 176 -0.86 -7.07 21.75
C GLY A 176 -1.66 -7.24 20.46
N ASP A 177 -2.97 -7.48 20.54
CA ASP A 177 -3.81 -7.64 19.33
C ASP A 177 -4.15 -6.29 18.68
N GLY A 178 -3.74 -5.16 19.27
CA GLY A 178 -3.96 -3.83 18.69
C GLY A 178 -5.40 -3.33 18.81
N GLY A 179 -6.18 -3.85 19.76
CA GLY A 179 -7.61 -3.55 19.89
C GLY A 179 -7.93 -2.06 19.96
N VAL A 180 -8.73 -1.57 19.01
CA VAL A 180 -9.08 -0.15 18.90
C VAL A 180 -10.37 0.14 19.67
N LYS A 181 -10.31 1.16 20.54
CA LYS A 181 -11.46 1.69 21.26
C LYS A 181 -11.92 2.99 20.60
N VAL A 182 -13.19 3.05 20.21
CA VAL A 182 -13.79 4.29 19.70
C VAL A 182 -14.04 5.23 20.89
N GLY A 183 -13.39 6.40 20.91
CA GLY A 183 -13.46 7.36 22.02
C GLY A 183 -14.85 7.95 22.31
N TYR A 184 -15.84 7.65 21.48
CA TYR A 184 -17.25 7.90 21.80
C TYR A 184 -17.72 7.09 23.01
N ALA A 185 -17.18 5.89 23.26
CA ALA A 185 -17.53 5.12 24.45
C ALA A 185 -17.22 5.91 25.73
N ASP A 186 -16.01 6.47 25.83
CA ASP A 186 -15.59 7.28 26.97
C ASP A 186 -16.35 8.61 27.04
N LYS A 187 -16.47 9.37 25.95
CA LYS A 187 -17.23 10.65 25.97
C LYS A 187 -18.73 10.49 26.23
N TRP A 188 -19.33 9.37 25.83
CA TRP A 188 -20.74 9.05 26.10
C TRP A 188 -20.95 8.45 27.50
N LEU A 189 -19.92 7.82 28.07
CA LEU A 189 -19.88 7.51 29.50
C LEU A 189 -19.76 8.81 30.31
N GLU A 190 -18.77 9.65 30.04
CA GLU A 190 -18.54 10.96 30.67
C GLU A 190 -19.79 11.87 30.62
N SER A 191 -20.51 11.91 29.50
CA SER A 191 -21.74 12.72 29.37
C SER A 191 -22.92 12.20 30.21
N ARG A 192 -22.88 10.93 30.64
CA ARG A 192 -23.88 10.34 31.56
C ARG A 192 -23.38 10.22 33.00
N THR A 193 -22.07 10.13 33.22
CA THR A 193 -21.41 10.22 34.53
C THR A 193 -20.89 11.63 34.75
N GLY A 194 -21.81 12.59 34.90
CA GLY A 194 -21.46 13.96 35.26
C GLY A 194 -20.67 14.01 36.58
N SER A 195 -19.98 15.13 36.85
CA SER A 195 -19.00 15.33 37.93
C SER A 195 -19.49 15.17 39.39
N SER A 196 -20.68 14.60 39.60
CA SER A 196 -21.31 14.28 40.88
C SER A 196 -21.54 12.76 41.09
N SER A 197 -21.36 11.91 40.07
CA SER A 197 -21.62 10.46 40.21
C SER A 197 -20.47 9.72 40.89
N LEU A 198 -20.67 9.36 42.17
CA LEU A 198 -19.80 8.46 42.96
C LEU A 198 -19.82 6.98 42.49
N LEU A 199 -20.26 6.71 41.26
CA LEU A 199 -20.31 5.37 40.68
C LEU A 199 -18.99 5.10 39.93
N PRO A 200 -18.36 3.93 40.10
CA PRO A 200 -17.16 3.59 39.35
C PRO A 200 -17.46 3.57 37.86
N MET A 201 -16.61 4.23 37.06
CA MET A 201 -16.75 4.23 35.60
C MET A 201 -16.83 2.79 35.08
N PRO A 202 -17.87 2.44 34.29
CA PRO A 202 -17.88 1.19 33.55
C PRO A 202 -16.60 1.08 32.72
N LYS A 203 -15.84 0.01 32.92
CA LYS A 203 -14.64 -0.25 32.10
C LYS A 203 -15.09 -0.32 30.64
N THR A 204 -14.38 0.36 29.74
CA THR A 204 -14.53 0.18 28.29
C THR A 204 -14.01 -1.19 27.89
N VAL A 205 -14.83 -2.22 28.14
CA VAL A 205 -14.69 -3.55 27.57
C VAL A 205 -14.92 -3.43 26.06
N PRO A 206 -14.10 -4.08 25.21
CA PRO A 206 -14.37 -4.16 23.78
C PRO A 206 -15.82 -4.65 23.54
N THR A 207 -16.62 -3.84 22.86
CA THR A 207 -18.07 -4.08 22.70
C THR A 207 -18.43 -5.22 21.75
N LYS A 208 -17.44 -5.79 21.08
CA LYS A 208 -17.56 -6.90 20.13
C LYS A 208 -16.52 -7.97 20.47
N PRO A 209 -16.84 -9.27 20.36
CA PRO A 209 -15.93 -10.38 20.66
C PRO A 209 -14.98 -10.70 19.48
N TYR A 210 -14.64 -9.70 18.67
CA TYR A 210 -13.77 -9.80 17.49
C TYR A 210 -13.17 -8.43 17.15
N ASP A 211 -12.11 -8.40 16.35
CA ASP A 211 -11.58 -7.14 15.82
C ASP A 211 -12.46 -6.57 14.70
N TRP A 212 -13.29 -5.57 15.07
CA TRP A 212 -14.13 -4.82 14.13
C TRP A 212 -13.33 -3.92 13.18
N THR A 213 -12.02 -3.75 13.37
CA THR A 213 -11.16 -2.99 12.45
C THR A 213 -10.52 -3.85 11.37
N TYR A 214 -10.76 -5.16 11.36
CA TYR A 214 -10.16 -6.12 10.42
C TYR A 214 -8.63 -6.04 10.33
N THR A 215 -7.96 -5.72 11.44
CA THR A 215 -6.50 -5.62 11.47
C THR A 215 -5.88 -6.98 11.19
N THR A 216 -5.07 -7.03 10.14
CA THR A 216 -4.38 -8.22 9.69
C THR A 216 -2.88 -7.95 9.52
N VAL A 217 -2.06 -8.92 9.92
CA VAL A 217 -0.61 -8.95 9.67
C VAL A 217 -0.26 -9.92 8.54
N TYR A 218 -1.24 -10.24 7.69
CA TYR A 218 -1.12 -11.21 6.60
C TYR A 218 0.06 -10.87 5.66
N THR A 219 0.88 -11.88 5.41
CA THR A 219 2.11 -11.77 4.61
C THR A 219 1.99 -12.39 3.22
N GLY A 220 0.87 -13.05 2.93
CA GLY A 220 0.78 -14.09 1.91
C GLY A 220 0.91 -15.48 2.52
N HIS A 221 0.78 -16.52 1.72
CA HIS A 221 0.93 -17.92 2.15
C HIS A 221 1.39 -18.81 0.99
N ASP A 222 2.15 -19.86 1.33
CA ASP A 222 2.56 -20.91 0.42
C ASP A 222 1.38 -21.86 0.15
N ASP A 223 1.13 -22.24 -1.10
CA ASP A 223 0.00 -23.12 -1.45
C ASP A 223 0.34 -24.59 -1.13
N VAL A 224 -0.32 -25.09 -0.07
CA VAL A 224 -0.02 -26.35 0.66
C VAL A 224 -0.04 -27.62 -0.21
N GLU A 225 -0.67 -27.60 -1.38
CA GLU A 225 -0.76 -28.75 -2.28
C GLU A 225 0.57 -29.16 -2.95
N THR A 226 1.64 -28.36 -2.83
CA THR A 226 2.79 -28.47 -3.75
C THR A 226 4.00 -29.29 -3.30
N LEU A 227 4.22 -29.60 -2.01
CA LEU A 227 5.35 -30.44 -1.59
C LEU A 227 5.04 -31.40 -0.44
N ASP A 228 5.31 -32.69 -0.69
CA ASP A 228 5.41 -33.71 0.35
C ASP A 228 6.49 -33.34 1.38
N SER A 229 6.09 -33.46 2.65
CA SER A 229 6.85 -33.17 3.88
C SER A 229 8.36 -33.40 3.79
N GLY A 230 9.15 -32.31 3.78
CA GLY A 230 10.57 -32.34 4.15
C GLY A 230 11.55 -31.52 3.29
N LEU A 231 11.18 -31.19 2.05
CA LEU A 231 12.06 -30.47 1.09
C LEU A 231 11.51 -29.11 0.63
N ALA A 232 10.35 -28.68 1.14
CA ALA A 232 9.81 -27.36 0.81
C ALA A 232 10.76 -26.25 1.27
N PRO A 233 11.09 -25.26 0.41
CA PRO A 233 11.89 -24.12 0.83
C PRO A 233 11.12 -23.36 1.91
N SER A 234 11.83 -22.84 2.92
CA SER A 234 11.23 -22.21 4.10
C SER A 234 11.79 -20.82 4.34
N TRP A 235 10.94 -19.95 4.89
CA TRP A 235 11.30 -18.59 5.26
C TRP A 235 12.26 -18.59 6.45
N ILE A 236 13.47 -18.10 6.24
CA ILE A 236 14.48 -17.87 7.29
C ILE A 236 14.59 -16.36 7.59
N PRO A 237 14.98 -15.95 8.81
CA PRO A 237 15.28 -14.54 9.09
C PRO A 237 16.39 -14.03 8.16
N GLY A 238 16.18 -12.85 7.55
CA GLY A 238 17.21 -12.21 6.73
C GLY A 238 18.37 -11.71 7.59
N ASP A 239 19.61 -11.99 7.18
CA ASP A 239 20.81 -11.44 7.81
C ASP A 239 20.93 -9.93 7.51
N PRO A 240 20.95 -9.03 8.52
CA PRO A 240 21.08 -7.60 8.30
C PRO A 240 22.41 -7.15 7.67
N GLU A 241 23.47 -7.96 7.76
CA GLU A 241 24.79 -7.64 7.19
C GLU A 241 24.88 -8.03 5.70
N ASP A 242 23.99 -8.90 5.22
CA ASP A 242 23.95 -9.32 3.81
C ASP A 242 23.01 -8.42 3.00
N GLN A 243 23.58 -7.63 2.10
CA GLN A 243 22.85 -6.72 1.23
C GLN A 243 21.86 -7.42 0.27
N SER A 244 22.05 -8.71 0.00
CA SER A 244 21.11 -9.49 -0.82
C SER A 244 19.81 -9.83 -0.07
N HIS A 245 19.82 -9.79 1.26
CA HIS A 245 18.64 -9.98 2.12
C HIS A 245 17.84 -8.67 2.37
N ALA A 246 18.24 -7.57 1.73
CA ALA A 246 17.55 -6.28 1.77
C ALA A 246 16.89 -5.97 0.41
N ILE A 247 15.76 -5.27 0.44
CA ILE A 247 15.09 -4.85 -0.80
C ILE A 247 15.85 -3.64 -1.38
N PRO A 248 16.40 -3.71 -2.61
CA PRO A 248 17.18 -2.63 -3.20
C PRO A 248 16.24 -1.51 -3.70
N LEU A 249 15.79 -0.64 -2.80
CA LEU A 249 14.86 0.46 -3.11
C LEU A 249 15.35 1.36 -4.26
N ALA A 250 16.66 1.52 -4.42
CA ALA A 250 17.26 2.25 -5.54
C ALA A 250 16.89 1.65 -6.90
N GLU A 251 16.84 0.31 -7.03
CA GLU A 251 16.40 -0.34 -8.27
C GLU A 251 14.92 -0.06 -8.56
N LEU A 252 14.07 -0.11 -7.53
CA LEU A 252 12.63 0.15 -7.65
C LEU A 252 12.29 1.61 -7.99
N THR A 253 13.24 2.55 -7.84
CA THR A 253 13.09 3.94 -8.28
C THR A 253 13.58 4.20 -9.71
N ARG A 254 14.19 3.21 -10.37
CA ARG A 254 14.63 3.35 -11.77
C ARG A 254 13.41 3.46 -12.71
N PRO A 255 13.49 4.24 -13.79
CA PRO A 255 12.43 4.34 -14.80
C PRO A 255 12.47 3.14 -15.79
N ASP A 256 12.63 1.92 -15.28
CA ASP A 256 12.58 0.70 -16.09
C ASP A 256 11.12 0.40 -16.51
N PRO A 257 10.87 -0.17 -17.71
CA PRO A 257 9.52 -0.39 -18.20
C PRO A 257 8.77 -1.43 -17.37
N ILE A 258 7.48 -1.20 -17.11
CA ILE A 258 6.63 -2.14 -16.39
C ILE A 258 6.06 -3.15 -17.39
N LEU A 259 6.47 -4.42 -17.30
CA LEU A 259 6.02 -5.50 -18.17
C LEU A 259 4.64 -6.04 -17.74
N PHE A 260 4.39 -6.06 -16.44
CA PHE A 260 3.11 -6.44 -15.87
C PHE A 260 2.79 -5.61 -14.64
N TYR A 261 1.53 -5.19 -14.54
CA TYR A 261 0.97 -4.48 -13.40
C TYR A 261 -0.43 -5.00 -13.10
N ALA A 262 -0.72 -5.21 -11.81
CA ALA A 262 -2.07 -5.45 -11.33
C ALA A 262 -2.25 -4.86 -9.92
N GLU A 263 -3.47 -4.39 -9.64
CA GLU A 263 -3.94 -4.05 -8.30
C GLU A 263 -5.06 -5.03 -7.94
N ILE A 264 -4.94 -5.71 -6.80
CA ILE A 264 -5.84 -6.78 -6.36
C ILE A 264 -6.36 -6.37 -4.97
N PRO A 265 -7.54 -5.72 -4.87
CA PRO A 265 -8.19 -5.48 -3.59
C PRO A 265 -8.68 -6.82 -3.03
N LEU A 266 -8.42 -7.06 -1.74
CA LEU A 266 -8.88 -8.27 -1.05
C LEU A 266 -10.12 -7.99 -0.19
N PHE A 267 -10.09 -6.92 0.60
CA PHE A 267 -11.27 -6.43 1.31
C PHE A 267 -11.19 -4.93 1.58
N GLU A 268 -12.35 -4.30 1.77
CA GLU A 268 -12.51 -2.92 2.24
C GLU A 268 -13.78 -2.81 3.13
N ASP A 269 -13.75 -1.90 4.10
CA ASP A 269 -14.83 -1.61 5.06
C ASP A 269 -14.80 -0.14 5.48
N GLU A 270 -15.95 0.55 5.51
CA GLU A 270 -16.02 1.96 5.92
C GLU A 270 -16.19 2.14 7.45
N LEU A 271 -16.12 1.04 8.21
CA LEU A 271 -16.18 1.02 9.67
C LEU A 271 -17.46 1.68 10.23
N HIS A 272 -18.56 1.57 9.48
CA HIS A 272 -19.85 2.22 9.75
C HIS A 272 -19.67 3.75 9.92
N ASP A 273 -19.05 4.41 8.93
CA ASP A 273 -18.69 5.85 8.92
C ASP A 273 -17.66 6.30 9.98
N ASN A 274 -17.01 5.37 10.71
CA ASN A 274 -16.01 5.72 11.74
C ASN A 274 -14.56 5.68 11.22
N GLY A 275 -14.33 5.46 9.92
CA GLY A 275 -12.98 5.39 9.36
C GLY A 275 -12.93 4.71 8.00
N SER A 276 -11.91 3.86 7.83
CA SER A 276 -11.76 2.97 6.68
C SER A 276 -10.74 1.88 7.01
N SER A 277 -11.01 0.64 6.64
CA SER A 277 -10.08 -0.48 6.73
C SER A 277 -9.99 -1.19 5.39
N ASN A 278 -8.80 -1.30 4.78
CA ASN A 278 -8.64 -2.01 3.50
C ASN A 278 -7.31 -2.75 3.38
N LEU A 279 -7.31 -3.79 2.54
CA LEU A 279 -6.12 -4.55 2.14
C LEU A 279 -6.01 -4.63 0.62
N LEU A 280 -4.98 -3.98 0.08
CA LEU A 280 -4.70 -3.92 -1.35
C LEU A 280 -3.34 -4.54 -1.67
N VAL A 281 -3.31 -5.48 -2.61
CA VAL A 281 -2.07 -6.07 -3.13
C VAL A 281 -1.75 -5.47 -4.49
N ARG A 282 -0.56 -4.89 -4.64
CA ARG A 282 -0.04 -4.37 -5.91
C ARG A 282 1.17 -5.20 -6.34
N ILE A 283 1.21 -5.63 -7.60
CA ILE A 283 2.37 -6.29 -8.20
C ILE A 283 2.91 -5.51 -9.39
N ARG A 284 4.23 -5.47 -9.49
CA ARG A 284 5.03 -4.85 -10.55
C ARG A 284 6.07 -5.87 -11.02
N VAL A 285 6.10 -6.16 -12.31
CA VAL A 285 7.13 -6.99 -12.94
C VAL A 285 7.93 -6.13 -13.92
N MET A 286 9.23 -6.01 -13.65
CA MET A 286 10.23 -5.27 -14.41
C MET A 286 11.06 -6.26 -15.26
N PRO A 287 11.87 -5.80 -16.22
CA PRO A 287 12.88 -6.63 -16.89
C PRO A 287 13.87 -7.34 -15.95
N THR A 288 14.15 -6.77 -14.77
CA THR A 288 15.17 -7.24 -13.82
C THR A 288 14.60 -7.94 -12.59
N CYS A 289 13.36 -7.64 -12.18
CA CYS A 289 12.83 -8.05 -10.89
C CYS A 289 11.30 -8.13 -10.84
N ILE A 290 10.80 -8.83 -9.82
CA ILE A 290 9.41 -8.79 -9.37
C ILE A 290 9.36 -8.00 -8.07
N PHE A 291 8.39 -7.11 -7.94
CA PHE A 291 8.09 -6.40 -6.69
C PHE A 291 6.59 -6.46 -6.37
N ILE A 292 6.26 -6.83 -5.14
CA ILE A 292 4.90 -6.86 -4.60
C ILE A 292 4.85 -5.95 -3.37
N LEU A 293 3.77 -5.20 -3.25
CA LEU A 293 3.37 -4.49 -2.05
C LEU A 293 1.94 -4.88 -1.68
N ALA A 294 1.78 -5.71 -0.66
CA ALA A 294 0.52 -5.90 0.05
C ALA A 294 0.44 -4.87 1.17
N ARG A 295 -0.50 -3.93 1.10
CA ARG A 295 -0.70 -2.89 2.11
C ARG A 295 -2.07 -3.03 2.76
N PHE A 296 -2.08 -3.26 4.06
CA PHE A 296 -3.22 -2.98 4.93
C PHE A 296 -3.19 -1.51 5.37
N THR A 297 -4.29 -0.78 5.21
CA THR A 297 -4.45 0.58 5.72
C THR A 297 -5.69 0.67 6.60
N LEU A 298 -5.50 1.14 7.83
CA LEU A 298 -6.57 1.40 8.78
C LEU A 298 -6.53 2.88 9.20
N ARG A 299 -7.66 3.56 9.02
CA ARG A 299 -7.99 4.85 9.62
C ARG A 299 -9.15 4.61 10.57
N VAL A 300 -9.03 5.09 11.81
CA VAL A 300 -10.18 5.23 12.71
C VAL A 300 -10.25 6.70 13.11
N ASP A 301 -11.32 7.36 12.72
CA ASP A 301 -11.42 8.81 12.72
C ASP A 301 -11.37 9.38 14.14
N ASN A 302 -10.50 10.37 14.34
CA ASN A 302 -10.16 10.94 15.65
C ASN A 302 -9.52 9.96 16.66
N VAL A 303 -9.12 8.75 16.24
CA VAL A 303 -8.44 7.75 17.09
C VAL A 303 -7.01 7.50 16.60
N LEU A 304 -6.82 6.81 15.47
CA LEU A 304 -5.49 6.42 14.98
C LEU A 304 -5.43 6.18 13.47
N PHE A 305 -4.21 6.14 12.97
CA PHE A 305 -3.84 5.52 11.69
C PHE A 305 -2.92 4.33 11.95
N ARG A 306 -3.10 3.26 11.20
CA ARG A 306 -2.28 2.05 11.21
C ARG A 306 -2.03 1.58 9.77
N THR A 307 -0.83 1.11 9.48
CA THR A 307 -0.47 0.56 8.18
C THR A 307 0.39 -0.68 8.38
N HIS A 308 0.10 -1.76 7.66
CA HIS A 308 0.98 -2.93 7.56
C HIS A 308 1.37 -3.13 6.10
N ASP A 309 2.65 -2.98 5.78
CA ASP A 309 3.20 -3.32 4.47
C ASP A 309 3.86 -4.70 4.55
N THR A 310 3.49 -5.61 3.66
CA THR A 310 4.31 -6.75 3.28
C THR A 310 4.85 -6.50 1.88
N ARG A 311 6.17 -6.37 1.77
CA ARG A 311 6.91 -6.17 0.51
C ARG A 311 7.59 -7.47 0.15
N ILE A 312 7.47 -7.91 -1.10
CA ILE A 312 8.22 -9.05 -1.62
C ILE A 312 9.01 -8.59 -2.84
N TYR A 313 10.29 -8.93 -2.88
CA TYR A 313 11.21 -8.63 -3.97
C TYR A 313 11.95 -9.90 -4.42
N HIS A 314 12.06 -10.08 -5.73
CA HIS A 314 12.91 -11.11 -6.33
C HIS A 314 13.66 -10.51 -7.53
N SER A 315 14.98 -10.71 -7.59
CA SER A 315 15.80 -10.34 -8.74
C SER A 315 16.03 -11.53 -9.66
N PHE A 316 15.71 -11.40 -10.95
CA PHE A 316 15.97 -12.43 -11.96
C PHE A 316 17.48 -12.66 -12.21
N ALA A 317 18.34 -11.77 -11.71
CA ALA A 317 19.78 -11.95 -11.73
C ALA A 317 20.30 -12.88 -10.60
N SER A 318 19.49 -13.13 -9.56
CA SER A 318 19.89 -13.89 -8.39
C SER A 318 20.01 -15.40 -8.68
N LYS A 319 21.14 -15.99 -8.29
CA LYS A 319 21.45 -17.42 -8.49
C LYS A 319 22.20 -17.96 -7.26
N PRO A 320 21.60 -18.88 -6.47
CA PRO A 320 20.26 -19.45 -6.62
C PRO A 320 19.13 -18.40 -6.48
N PRO A 321 17.91 -18.67 -6.97
CA PRO A 321 16.79 -17.73 -6.87
C PRO A 321 16.46 -17.39 -5.41
N LEU A 322 16.79 -16.17 -5.01
CA LEU A 322 16.51 -15.60 -3.69
C LEU A 322 15.26 -14.71 -3.75
N ILE A 323 14.38 -14.83 -2.76
CA ILE A 323 13.23 -13.95 -2.57
C ILE A 323 13.35 -13.31 -1.19
N VAL A 324 13.18 -11.99 -1.14
CA VAL A 324 13.19 -11.19 0.08
C VAL A 324 11.76 -10.77 0.41
N ARG A 325 11.32 -11.01 1.66
CA ARG A 325 10.07 -10.51 2.22
C ARG A 325 10.37 -9.58 3.38
N GLU A 326 10.03 -8.31 3.24
CA GLU A 326 10.08 -7.33 4.31
C GLU A 326 8.66 -7.04 4.79
N THR A 327 8.35 -7.34 6.05
CA THR A 327 7.12 -6.90 6.69
C THR A 327 7.40 -5.68 7.55
N SER A 328 6.48 -4.73 7.59
CA SER A 328 6.61 -3.53 8.41
C SER A 328 5.27 -2.95 8.82
N GLY A 329 5.09 -2.75 10.12
CA GLY A 329 3.91 -2.08 10.67
C GLY A 329 4.25 -0.74 11.30
N TRP A 330 3.38 0.24 11.03
CA TRP A 330 3.40 1.56 11.66
C TRP A 330 2.02 1.91 12.22
N GLU A 331 2.01 2.69 13.31
CA GLU A 331 0.81 3.24 13.91
C GLU A 331 1.08 4.64 14.48
N ALA A 332 0.10 5.53 14.44
CA ALA A 332 0.16 6.79 15.17
C ALA A 332 -1.23 7.30 15.55
N PRO A 333 -1.38 8.05 16.67
CA PRO A 333 -2.62 8.73 17.00
C PRO A 333 -3.05 9.68 15.87
N TYR A 334 -4.36 9.79 15.64
CA TYR A 334 -4.95 10.56 14.53
C TYR A 334 -4.40 11.99 14.45
N ASP A 335 -4.34 12.68 15.59
CA ASP A 335 -3.83 14.05 15.69
C ASP A 335 -2.35 14.19 15.28
N ARG A 336 -1.52 13.16 15.42
CA ARG A 336 -0.11 13.22 14.99
C ARG A 336 0.00 13.25 13.47
N VAL A 337 -0.80 12.45 12.77
CA VAL A 337 -0.86 12.43 11.30
C VAL A 337 -1.53 13.70 10.78
N ARG A 338 -2.64 14.13 11.39
CA ARG A 338 -3.34 15.37 11.05
C ARG A 338 -2.45 16.62 11.13
N ARG A 339 -1.49 16.68 12.06
CA ARG A 339 -0.53 17.81 12.16
C ARG A 339 0.47 17.88 11.00
N GLN A 340 0.61 16.82 10.20
CA GLN A 340 1.50 16.76 9.04
C GLN A 340 0.79 17.15 7.72
N LEU A 341 -0.48 17.57 7.79
CA LEU A 341 -1.22 18.04 6.63
C LEU A 341 -0.59 19.31 6.02
N PRO A 342 -0.43 19.38 4.68
CA PRO A 342 0.08 20.59 4.00
C PRO A 342 -0.79 21.84 4.23
N LYS A 343 -2.10 21.64 4.42
CA LYS A 343 -3.09 22.67 4.78
C LYS A 343 -3.95 22.11 5.90
N ARG A 344 -4.14 22.88 6.99
CA ARG A 344 -4.83 22.38 8.20
C ARG A 344 -6.34 22.13 8.01
N ASP A 345 -6.95 22.84 7.07
CA ASP A 345 -8.38 22.81 6.80
C ASP A 345 -8.77 21.77 5.73
N ASP A 346 -7.76 21.23 5.01
CA ASP A 346 -7.94 20.21 3.98
C ASP A 346 -7.62 18.83 4.57
N LEU A 347 -8.68 18.07 4.90
CA LEU A 347 -8.57 16.73 5.47
C LEU A 347 -8.45 15.63 4.40
N THR A 348 -8.57 15.96 3.10
CA THR A 348 -8.53 14.99 1.99
C THR A 348 -7.28 14.09 2.00
N PRO A 349 -6.07 14.58 2.34
CA PRO A 349 -4.90 13.69 2.42
C PRO A 349 -5.01 12.61 3.51
N LEU A 350 -5.88 12.77 4.52
CA LEU A 350 -6.12 11.74 5.54
C LEU A 350 -6.94 10.54 5.01
N THR A 351 -7.44 10.59 3.78
CA THR A 351 -8.08 9.45 3.11
C THR A 351 -7.16 8.77 2.08
N ASP A 352 -5.97 9.32 1.80
CA ASP A 352 -5.02 8.75 0.84
C ASP A 352 -4.03 7.78 1.52
N PRO A 353 -4.05 6.47 1.19
CA PRO A 353 -3.09 5.49 1.73
C PRO A 353 -1.63 5.81 1.42
N MET A 354 -1.33 6.57 0.37
CA MET A 354 0.03 6.97 0.01
C MET A 354 0.53 8.11 0.93
N PHE A 355 -0.29 9.13 1.17
CA PHE A 355 -0.01 10.16 2.17
C PHE A 355 0.13 9.57 3.58
N ILE A 356 -0.83 8.73 4.01
CA ILE A 356 -0.81 8.09 5.34
C ILE A 356 0.50 7.32 5.53
N ALA A 357 0.87 6.44 4.59
CA ALA A 357 2.10 5.66 4.68
C ALA A 357 3.36 6.55 4.64
N LYS A 358 3.38 7.60 3.81
CA LYS A 358 4.50 8.56 3.77
C LYS A 358 4.67 9.29 5.11
N VAL A 359 3.58 9.69 5.75
CA VAL A 359 3.64 10.34 7.07
C VAL A 359 4.09 9.36 8.15
N LEU A 360 3.51 8.15 8.20
CA LEU A 360 3.84 7.15 9.21
C LEU A 360 5.30 6.65 9.11
N THR A 361 5.82 6.47 7.90
CA THR A 361 7.24 6.13 7.68
C THR A 361 8.20 7.29 7.93
N GLY A 362 7.74 8.54 7.77
CA GLY A 362 8.51 9.76 8.10
C GLY A 362 8.53 10.12 9.59
N LEU A 363 7.69 9.50 10.43
CA LEU A 363 7.76 9.66 11.89
C LEU A 363 8.93 8.86 12.48
N PRO A 364 9.54 9.30 13.60
CA PRO A 364 10.59 8.55 14.27
C PRO A 364 10.12 7.13 14.63
N SER A 365 10.93 6.10 14.35
CA SER A 365 10.57 4.69 14.57
C SER A 365 10.19 4.36 16.01
N GLN A 366 10.77 5.06 16.99
CA GLN A 366 10.35 4.96 18.40
C GLN A 366 8.86 5.30 18.60
N VAL A 367 8.36 6.31 17.87
CA VAL A 367 6.95 6.74 17.91
C VAL A 367 6.09 5.83 17.04
N SER A 368 6.43 5.63 15.77
CA SER A 368 5.53 4.95 14.83
C SER A 368 5.63 3.43 14.82
N GLN A 369 6.74 2.84 15.28
CA GLN A 369 7.02 1.39 15.23
C GLN A 369 7.27 0.76 16.62
N LYS A 370 7.10 1.50 17.72
CA LYS A 370 7.15 0.92 19.08
C LYS A 370 6.03 1.40 19.99
N GLU A 371 5.89 2.72 20.15
CA GLU A 371 4.80 3.32 20.96
C GLU A 371 3.45 3.23 20.23
N GLY A 372 3.45 3.51 18.93
CA GLY A 372 2.26 3.54 18.09
C GLY A 372 1.25 4.57 18.58
N ALA A 373 -0.02 4.16 18.64
CA ALA A 373 -1.11 4.84 19.32
C ALA A 373 -1.40 4.22 20.70
N ASN A 374 -0.42 3.57 21.33
CA ASN A 374 -0.51 2.82 22.58
C ASN A 374 -1.44 1.59 22.55
N THR A 375 -1.77 1.07 21.37
CA THR A 375 -2.57 -0.18 21.22
C THR A 375 -1.77 -1.45 21.54
N ARG A 376 -0.43 -1.31 21.69
CA ARG A 376 0.57 -2.39 21.83
C ARG A 376 0.59 -3.41 20.68
N TRP A 377 0.02 -3.07 19.52
CA TRP A 377 -0.12 -3.98 18.38
C TRP A 377 1.20 -4.67 17.99
N ARG A 378 1.18 -6.02 17.95
CA ARG A 378 2.36 -6.86 17.66
C ARG A 378 2.89 -6.73 16.22
N GLY A 379 2.11 -6.16 15.30
CA GLY A 379 2.55 -5.91 13.92
C GLY A 379 3.53 -4.74 13.77
N LEU A 380 3.77 -3.96 14.84
CA LEU A 380 4.71 -2.84 14.82
C LEU A 380 6.17 -3.29 14.69
N GLY A 381 6.95 -2.51 13.95
CA GLY A 381 8.36 -2.80 13.67
C GLY A 381 8.60 -3.13 12.20
N THR A 382 9.80 -3.60 11.89
CA THR A 382 10.19 -4.11 10.57
C THR A 382 10.91 -5.44 10.76
N LYS A 383 10.59 -6.43 9.91
CA LYS A 383 11.24 -7.74 9.87
C LYS A 383 11.60 -8.06 8.41
N SER A 384 12.83 -8.50 8.17
CA SER A 384 13.20 -9.14 6.89
C SER A 384 13.26 -10.65 7.06
N GLU A 385 12.73 -11.35 6.07
CA GLU A 385 12.77 -12.80 5.91
C GLU A 385 13.17 -13.11 4.47
N VAL A 386 13.90 -14.19 4.26
CA VAL A 386 14.31 -14.62 2.94
C VAL A 386 13.99 -16.09 2.73
N ILE A 387 13.84 -16.48 1.48
CA ILE A 387 13.65 -17.86 1.05
C ILE A 387 14.49 -18.07 -0.21
N VAL A 388 15.25 -19.16 -0.22
CA VAL A 388 16.07 -19.60 -1.36
C VAL A 388 15.35 -20.76 -2.02
N LEU A 389 15.09 -20.65 -3.31
CA LEU A 389 14.53 -21.75 -4.10
C LEU A 389 15.67 -22.61 -4.66
N SER A 390 15.50 -23.93 -4.56
CA SER A 390 16.42 -24.96 -5.04
C SER A 390 16.17 -25.35 -6.49
#